data_AF-A0A2Z3GTX3-F1
#
_entry.id   AF-A0A2Z3GTX3-F1
#
_cell.length_a   1.000
_cell.length_b   1.000
_cell.length_c   1.000
_cell.angle_alpha   90.00
_cell.angle_beta   90.00
_cell.angle_gamma   90.00
#
_symmetry.space_group_name_H-M   'P 1'
#
loop_
_entity.id
_entity.type
_entity.pdbx_description
1 polymer ?
#
loop_
_entity_poly.entity_id
_entity_poly.type
_entity_poly.pdbx_seq_one_letter_code
_entity_poly.pdbx_strand_id
1 'polypeptide(L)'
;MRQVQELEQAGALDLFYGDESGFCLTSAIPYGWQFPGEHVATQPRHSQRFNVLGLFNATTNELHTAAREGSVDAAFVIDTLDAWVATRTRPTVRVLDNARLHHTAAFQARLQDWEDRDVHIFYLPTYSPHLNKIETLWRKVKYEWLRPEAYADFKTLKTAVWHILDRVGRQFTIQFAT
;
A
#
# COMPACT_ATOMS: atom_id res chain seq x y z
N MET A 1 -16.80 -1.70 -9.65
CA MET A 1 -16.43 -1.89 -8.23
C MET A 1 -17.30 -2.92 -7.53
N ARG A 2 -18.60 -2.66 -7.31
CA ARG A 2 -19.50 -3.59 -6.60
C ARG A 2 -19.50 -5.02 -7.16
N GLN A 3 -19.65 -5.17 -8.48
CA GLN A 3 -19.63 -6.49 -9.13
C GLN A 3 -18.32 -7.27 -8.90
N VAL A 4 -17.17 -6.57 -8.94
CA VAL A 4 -15.86 -7.21 -8.70
C VAL A 4 -15.74 -7.68 -7.25
N GLN A 5 -16.25 -6.89 -6.30
CA GLN A 5 -16.30 -7.27 -4.89
C GLN A 5 -17.23 -8.46 -4.66
N GLU A 6 -18.38 -8.52 -5.33
CA GLU A 6 -19.30 -9.66 -5.28
C GLU A 6 -18.65 -10.95 -5.83
N LEU A 7 -17.88 -10.85 -6.93
CA LEU A 7 -17.13 -11.97 -7.48
C LEU A 7 -16.02 -12.46 -6.55
N GLU A 8 -15.31 -11.55 -5.89
CA GLU A 8 -14.33 -11.92 -4.85
C GLU A 8 -15.01 -12.63 -3.68
N GLN A 9 -16.14 -12.09 -3.18
CA GLN A 9 -16.90 -12.70 -2.08
C GLN A 9 -17.42 -14.10 -2.44
N ALA A 10 -17.76 -14.34 -3.71
CA ALA A 10 -18.13 -15.65 -4.23
C ALA A 10 -16.93 -16.59 -4.44
N GLY A 11 -15.69 -16.12 -4.24
CA GLY A 11 -14.46 -16.90 -4.43
C GLY A 11 -14.06 -17.10 -5.89
N ALA A 12 -14.66 -16.36 -6.82
CA ALA A 12 -14.43 -16.50 -8.26
C ALA A 12 -13.10 -15.87 -8.72
N LEU A 13 -12.65 -14.83 -8.04
CA LEU A 13 -11.40 -14.11 -8.32
C LEU A 13 -10.79 -13.56 -7.03
N ASP A 14 -9.52 -13.14 -7.10
CA ASP A 14 -8.85 -12.42 -6.01
C ASP A 14 -8.84 -10.91 -6.32
N LEU A 15 -9.14 -10.05 -5.33
CA LEU A 15 -9.15 -8.59 -5.50
C LEU A 15 -8.02 -7.95 -4.70
N PHE A 16 -7.12 -7.25 -5.39
CA PHE A 16 -6.01 -6.53 -4.76
C PHE A 16 -6.11 -5.03 -5.01
N TYR A 17 -6.03 -4.25 -3.94
CA TYR A 17 -6.00 -2.80 -3.96
C TYR A 17 -4.55 -2.32 -4.01
N GLY A 18 -4.17 -1.60 -5.07
CA GLY A 18 -2.82 -1.09 -5.27
C GLY A 18 -2.72 0.41 -5.01
N ASP A 19 -1.62 0.83 -4.38
CA ASP A 19 -1.27 2.23 -4.14
C ASP A 19 0.19 2.35 -3.69
N GLU A 20 0.76 3.55 -3.79
CA GLU A 20 2.06 3.89 -3.24
C GLU A 20 1.96 4.78 -1.99
N SER A 21 2.77 4.45 -0.97
CA SER A 21 2.91 5.28 0.23
C SER A 21 4.35 5.62 0.54
N GLY A 22 4.61 6.90 0.75
CA GLY A 22 5.90 7.38 1.25
C GLY A 22 5.95 7.52 2.77
N PHE A 23 7.08 7.14 3.34
CA PHE A 23 7.44 7.27 4.75
C PHE A 23 8.73 8.11 4.90
N CYS A 24 8.74 9.05 5.83
CA CYS A 24 9.89 9.94 6.08
C CYS A 24 9.84 10.46 7.53
N LEU A 25 10.92 11.09 8.00
CA LEU A 25 11.03 11.59 9.38
C LEU A 25 10.20 12.85 9.66
N THR A 26 9.59 13.46 8.64
CA THR A 26 8.58 14.52 8.80
C THR A 26 7.15 13.99 8.87
N SER A 27 6.97 12.66 8.85
CA SER A 27 5.64 12.06 8.71
C SER A 27 4.80 12.12 10.00
N ALA A 28 3.51 11.84 9.84
CA ALA A 28 2.40 12.14 10.74
C ALA A 28 2.67 12.07 12.25
N ILE A 29 2.25 13.12 12.96
CA ILE A 29 2.15 13.16 14.41
C ILE A 29 0.99 12.23 14.82
N PRO A 30 1.23 11.09 15.50
CA PRO A 30 0.15 10.29 16.02
C PRO A 30 -0.56 11.04 17.15
N TYR A 31 -1.86 10.80 17.30
CA TYR A 31 -2.63 11.36 18.42
C TYR A 31 -2.10 10.79 19.74
N GLY A 32 -1.89 11.64 20.74
CA GLY A 32 -1.32 11.23 22.03
C GLY A 32 -1.80 12.10 23.18
N TRP A 33 -1.70 11.57 24.39
CA TRP A 33 -1.95 12.27 25.64
C TRP A 33 -0.64 12.32 26.45
N GLN A 34 -0.44 13.38 27.22
CA GLN A 34 0.69 13.53 28.14
C GLN A 34 0.19 13.90 29.53
N PHE A 35 0.87 13.43 30.57
CA PHE A 35 0.56 13.85 31.93
C PHE A 35 1.12 15.26 32.23
N PRO A 36 0.55 15.99 33.21
CA PRO A 36 1.12 17.25 33.66
C PRO A 36 2.59 17.07 34.09
N GLY A 37 3.49 17.88 33.52
CA GLY A 37 4.93 17.82 33.79
C GLY A 37 5.74 16.92 32.86
N GLU A 38 5.09 16.15 31.97
CA GLU A 38 5.78 15.41 30.91
C GLU A 38 5.97 16.27 29.67
N HIS A 39 7.17 16.19 29.07
CA HIS A 39 7.47 16.78 27.78
C HIS A 39 7.51 15.68 26.71
N VAL A 40 6.37 15.43 26.07
CA VAL A 40 6.29 14.54 24.90
C VAL A 40 6.36 15.41 23.65
N ALA A 41 7.43 15.27 22.88
CA ALA A 41 7.61 15.99 21.63
C ALA A 41 8.05 15.04 20.52
N THR A 42 7.46 15.20 19.34
CA THR A 42 8.05 14.67 18.11
C THR A 42 9.06 15.71 17.58
N GLN A 43 10.15 15.25 16.98
CA GLN A 43 11.12 16.12 16.30
C GLN A 43 11.10 15.83 14.80
N PRO A 44 10.18 16.46 14.05
CA PRO A 44 10.15 16.34 12.59
C PRO A 44 11.50 16.76 12.02
N ARG A 45 12.10 15.88 11.22
CA ARG A 45 13.38 16.16 10.55
C ARG A 45 13.24 15.85 9.08
N HIS A 46 13.81 16.71 8.24
CA HIS A 46 13.86 16.42 6.81
C HIS A 46 14.68 15.14 6.58
N SER A 47 14.13 14.22 5.79
CA SER A 47 14.81 13.00 5.36
C SER A 47 14.44 12.69 3.92
N GLN A 48 15.20 11.81 3.28
CA GLN A 48 14.71 11.12 2.09
C GLN A 48 13.41 10.34 2.38
N ARG A 49 12.70 9.98 1.31
CA ARG A 49 11.48 9.17 1.38
C ARG A 49 11.79 7.71 1.18
N PHE A 50 11.18 6.86 1.99
CA PHE A 50 11.04 5.44 1.76
C PHE A 50 9.66 5.21 1.14
N ASN A 51 9.61 4.96 -0.17
CA ASN A 51 8.37 4.76 -0.89
C ASN A 51 8.10 3.26 -1.03
N VAL A 52 6.89 2.87 -0.67
CA VAL A 52 6.40 1.48 -0.70
C VAL A 52 5.26 1.41 -1.69
N LEU A 53 5.37 0.53 -2.69
CA LEU A 53 4.26 0.08 -3.51
C LEU A 53 3.63 -1.12 -2.80
N GLY A 54 2.32 -1.07 -2.55
CA GLY A 54 1.58 -2.14 -1.90
C GLY A 54 0.46 -2.68 -2.79
N LEU A 55 0.20 -3.98 -2.66
CA LEU A 55 -0.97 -4.67 -3.23
C LEU A 55 -1.65 -5.43 -2.10
N PHE A 56 -2.85 -4.98 -1.73
CA PHE A 56 -3.52 -5.43 -0.53
C PHE A 56 -4.87 -6.09 -0.84
N ASN A 57 -5.06 -7.34 -0.41
CA ASN A 57 -6.36 -7.98 -0.42
C ASN A 57 -7.08 -7.67 0.90
N ALA A 58 -8.19 -6.93 0.81
CA ALA A 58 -8.92 -6.47 1.99
C ALA A 58 -9.73 -7.56 2.69
N THR A 59 -10.02 -8.66 1.99
CA THR A 59 -10.78 -9.81 2.51
C THR A 59 -9.88 -10.73 3.32
N THR A 60 -8.69 -11.06 2.79
CA THR A 60 -7.74 -11.99 3.41
C THR A 60 -6.67 -11.29 4.25
N ASN A 61 -6.54 -9.97 4.16
CA ASN A 61 -5.40 -9.20 4.67
C ASN A 61 -4.04 -9.61 4.05
N GLU A 62 -4.03 -10.30 2.92
CA GLU A 62 -2.80 -10.57 2.17
C GLU A 62 -2.22 -9.25 1.65
N LEU A 63 -0.92 -9.02 1.88
CA LEU A 63 -0.22 -7.83 1.46
C LEU A 63 1.07 -8.22 0.75
N HIS A 64 1.24 -7.73 -0.47
CA HIS A 64 2.52 -7.73 -1.17
C HIS A 64 3.07 -6.33 -1.17
N THR A 65 4.37 -6.20 -0.93
CA THR A 65 5.03 -4.89 -0.98
C THR A 65 6.37 -4.98 -1.67
N ALA A 66 6.71 -3.91 -2.38
CA ALA A 66 8.07 -3.61 -2.77
C ALA A 66 8.36 -2.16 -2.37
N ALA A 67 9.61 -1.86 -2.03
CA ALA A 67 9.96 -0.52 -1.62
C ALA A 67 11.31 -0.09 -2.15
N ARG A 68 11.47 1.22 -2.28
CA ARG A 68 12.75 1.86 -2.62
C ARG A 68 12.91 3.18 -1.89
N GLU A 69 14.16 3.60 -1.79
CA GLU A 69 14.50 4.94 -1.34
C GLU A 69 14.45 5.91 -2.52
N GLY A 70 14.00 7.14 -2.28
CA GLY A 70 13.90 8.16 -3.31
C GLY A 70 12.64 8.03 -4.17
N SER A 71 12.67 8.60 -5.37
CA SER A 71 11.49 8.67 -6.26
C SER A 71 11.01 7.32 -6.76
N VAL A 72 9.70 7.18 -6.92
CA VAL A 72 9.07 6.06 -7.65
C VAL A 72 8.96 6.46 -9.12
N ASP A 73 9.43 5.58 -10.00
CA ASP A 73 9.33 5.71 -11.45
C ASP A 73 8.49 4.55 -12.02
N ALA A 74 8.08 4.68 -13.29
CA ALA A 74 7.25 3.68 -13.94
C ALA A 74 7.95 2.32 -14.06
N ALA A 75 9.28 2.30 -14.23
CA ALA A 75 10.06 1.07 -14.33
C ALA A 75 9.97 0.26 -13.03
N PHE A 76 10.20 0.88 -11.87
CA PHE A 76 10.07 0.21 -10.58
C PHE A 76 8.67 -0.37 -10.35
N VAL A 77 7.62 0.38 -10.73
CA VAL A 77 6.23 -0.09 -10.62
C VAL A 77 6.01 -1.29 -11.54
N ILE A 78 6.39 -1.20 -12.80
CA ILE A 78 6.23 -2.29 -13.78
C ILE A 78 6.99 -3.55 -13.34
N ASP A 79 8.27 -3.44 -12.98
CA ASP A 79 9.09 -4.59 -12.59
C ASP A 79 8.51 -5.29 -11.34
N THR A 80 8.03 -4.50 -10.38
CA THR A 80 7.36 -5.04 -9.18
C THR A 80 6.09 -5.78 -9.55
N LEU A 81 5.28 -5.20 -10.42
CA LEU A 81 4.01 -5.79 -10.85
C LEU A 81 4.24 -7.06 -11.68
N ASP A 82 5.23 -7.07 -12.59
CA ASP A 82 5.60 -8.25 -13.37
C ASP A 82 6.02 -9.41 -12.47
N ALA A 83 6.88 -9.14 -11.49
CA ALA A 83 7.30 -10.13 -10.51
C ALA A 83 6.10 -10.66 -9.71
N TRP A 84 5.18 -9.80 -9.30
CA TRP A 84 3.98 -10.20 -8.56
C TRP A 84 3.00 -11.01 -9.41
N VAL A 85 2.70 -10.57 -10.64
CA VAL A 85 1.83 -11.27 -11.61
C VAL A 85 2.36 -12.67 -11.88
N ALA A 86 3.68 -12.84 -11.99
CA ALA A 86 4.30 -14.16 -12.20
C ALA A 86 4.04 -15.16 -11.05
N THR A 87 3.67 -14.68 -9.85
CA THR A 87 3.31 -15.54 -8.71
C THR A 87 1.82 -15.89 -8.65
N ARG A 88 0.97 -15.26 -9.47
CA ARG A 88 -0.48 -15.46 -9.43
C ARG A 88 -0.88 -16.75 -10.16
N THR A 89 -1.85 -17.45 -9.58
CA THR A 89 -2.37 -18.73 -10.10
C THR A 89 -3.89 -18.72 -10.27
N ARG A 90 -4.55 -17.60 -9.91
CA ARG A 90 -5.99 -17.42 -9.92
C ARG A 90 -6.35 -16.14 -10.67
N PRO A 91 -7.56 -16.08 -11.26
CA PRO A 91 -8.10 -14.85 -11.83
C PRO A 91 -7.99 -13.73 -10.79
N THR A 92 -7.36 -12.62 -11.16
CA THR A 92 -7.07 -11.53 -10.22
C THR A 92 -7.48 -10.21 -10.83
N VAL A 93 -8.14 -9.36 -10.04
CA VAL A 93 -8.39 -7.96 -10.40
C VAL A 93 -7.56 -7.06 -9.49
N ARG A 94 -6.77 -6.17 -10.09
CA ARG A 94 -6.04 -5.12 -9.39
C ARG A 94 -6.77 -3.79 -9.51
N VAL A 95 -7.15 -3.22 -8.37
CA VAL A 95 -7.75 -1.89 -8.28
C VAL A 95 -6.64 -0.86 -8.16
N LEU A 96 -6.60 0.10 -9.08
CA LEU A 96 -5.62 1.19 -9.08
C LEU A 96 -6.33 2.55 -9.13
N ASP A 97 -5.66 3.58 -8.63
CA ASP A 97 -6.08 4.97 -8.85
C ASP A 97 -5.72 5.43 -10.28
N ASN A 98 -5.99 6.70 -10.59
CA ASN A 98 -5.62 7.29 -11.88
C ASN A 98 -4.27 8.03 -11.85
N ALA A 99 -3.31 7.58 -11.05
CA ALA A 99 -1.98 8.18 -11.03
C ALA A 99 -1.37 8.18 -12.43
N ARG A 100 -0.67 9.27 -12.79
CA ARG A 100 -0.07 9.44 -14.12
C ARG A 100 0.88 8.29 -14.50
N LEU A 101 1.52 7.66 -13.51
CA LEU A 101 2.42 6.52 -13.71
C LEU A 101 1.71 5.31 -14.35
N HIS A 102 0.46 5.04 -13.95
CA HIS A 102 -0.35 3.95 -14.50
C HIS A 102 -0.87 4.22 -15.92
N HIS A 103 -0.76 5.46 -16.39
CA HIS A 103 -1.18 5.88 -17.73
C HIS A 103 0.00 6.10 -18.69
N THR A 104 1.22 5.80 -18.27
CA THR A 104 2.40 5.89 -19.15
C THR A 104 2.35 4.85 -20.26
N ALA A 105 2.91 5.15 -21.44
CA ALA A 105 2.95 4.21 -22.56
C ALA A 105 3.63 2.88 -22.18
N ALA A 106 4.68 2.93 -21.36
CA ALA A 106 5.36 1.75 -20.86
C ALA A 106 4.44 0.87 -20.00
N PHE A 107 3.63 1.47 -19.12
CA PHE A 107 2.68 0.74 -18.29
C PHE A 107 1.54 0.15 -19.13
N GLN A 108 1.00 0.94 -20.06
CA GLN A 108 -0.07 0.50 -20.96
C GLN A 108 0.38 -0.67 -21.86
N ALA A 109 1.66 -0.69 -22.27
CA ALA A 109 2.22 -1.80 -23.03
C ALA A 109 2.29 -3.14 -22.27
N ARG A 110 2.18 -3.13 -20.93
CA ARG A 110 2.16 -4.35 -20.11
C ARG A 110 0.76 -4.90 -19.86
N LEU A 111 -0.30 -4.14 -20.16
CA LEU A 111 -1.68 -4.52 -19.82
C LEU A 111 -2.07 -5.86 -20.46
N GLN A 112 -1.78 -6.03 -21.75
CA GLN A 112 -2.11 -7.27 -22.45
C GLN A 112 -1.37 -8.47 -21.84
N ASP A 113 -0.08 -8.33 -21.54
CA ASP A 113 0.71 -9.40 -20.92
C ASP A 113 0.18 -9.80 -19.54
N TRP A 114 -0.37 -8.84 -18.79
CA TRP A 114 -1.03 -9.13 -17.50
C TRP A 114 -2.40 -9.78 -17.68
N GLU A 115 -3.20 -9.32 -18.64
CA GLU A 115 -4.50 -9.92 -18.97
C GLU A 115 -4.35 -11.36 -19.49
N ASP A 116 -3.32 -11.65 -20.28
CA ASP A 116 -2.98 -13.01 -20.74
C ASP A 116 -2.60 -13.95 -19.57
N ARG A 117 -2.26 -13.39 -18.41
CA ARG A 117 -2.01 -14.09 -17.14
C ARG A 117 -3.22 -14.05 -16.19
N ASP A 118 -4.37 -13.63 -16.70
CA ASP A 118 -5.63 -13.48 -15.98
C ASP A 118 -5.56 -12.46 -14.81
N VAL A 119 -4.70 -11.44 -14.98
CA VAL A 119 -4.59 -10.31 -14.07
C VAL A 119 -5.10 -9.04 -14.76
N HIS A 120 -6.30 -8.62 -14.36
CA HIS A 120 -7.01 -7.49 -14.97
C HIS A 120 -6.87 -6.23 -14.11
N ILE A 121 -6.90 -5.05 -14.73
CA ILE A 121 -6.90 -3.77 -14.00
C ILE A 121 -8.29 -3.17 -13.95
N PHE A 122 -8.70 -2.74 -12.76
CA PHE A 122 -9.87 -1.91 -12.53
C PHE A 122 -9.42 -0.52 -12.06
N TYR A 123 -9.55 0.51 -12.92
CA TYR A 123 -9.27 1.88 -12.51
C TYR A 123 -10.44 2.47 -11.71
N LEU A 124 -10.12 3.08 -10.57
CA LEU A 124 -11.09 3.85 -9.79
C LEU A 124 -11.48 5.14 -10.52
N PRO A 125 -12.68 5.69 -10.26
CA PRO A 125 -13.00 7.05 -10.71
C PRO A 125 -12.03 8.08 -10.13
N THR A 126 -11.76 9.14 -10.88
CA THR A 126 -10.86 10.22 -10.44
C THR A 126 -11.33 10.80 -9.09
N TYR A 127 -10.37 11.13 -8.22
CA TYR A 127 -10.63 11.68 -6.88
C TYR A 127 -11.48 10.79 -5.97
N SER A 128 -11.37 9.46 -6.10
CA SER A 128 -12.06 8.49 -5.24
C SER A 128 -11.13 7.68 -4.31
N PRO A 129 -10.24 8.34 -3.54
CA PRO A 129 -9.26 7.69 -2.67
C PRO A 129 -9.92 6.77 -1.63
N HIS A 130 -11.07 7.20 -1.10
CA HIS A 130 -11.89 6.44 -0.15
C HIS A 130 -12.38 5.07 -0.67
N LEU A 131 -12.37 4.83 -1.99
CA LEU A 131 -12.70 3.53 -2.58
C LEU A 131 -11.50 2.58 -2.60
N ASN A 132 -10.28 3.11 -2.44
CA ASN A 132 -9.06 2.32 -2.42
C ASN A 132 -8.77 1.81 -1.01
N LYS A 133 -9.11 0.53 -0.72
CA LYS A 133 -9.02 -0.01 0.64
C LYS A 133 -7.59 -0.03 1.20
N ILE A 134 -6.56 -0.07 0.36
CA ILE A 134 -5.16 0.01 0.82
C ILE A 134 -4.82 1.38 1.44
N GLU A 135 -5.53 2.46 1.13
CA GLU A 135 -5.32 3.73 1.83
C GLU A 135 -5.66 3.64 3.32
N THR A 136 -6.64 2.80 3.67
CA THR A 136 -6.93 2.49 5.07
C THR A 136 -5.77 1.74 5.72
N LEU A 137 -5.12 0.83 4.99
CA LEU A 137 -3.88 0.19 5.45
C LEU A 137 -2.79 1.23 5.71
N TRP A 138 -2.53 2.14 4.76
CA TRP A 138 -1.53 3.19 4.96
C TRP A 138 -1.83 4.09 6.15
N ARG A 139 -3.11 4.43 6.38
CA ARG A 139 -3.53 5.17 7.57
C ARG A 139 -3.24 4.37 8.85
N LYS A 140 -3.58 3.08 8.89
CA LYS A 140 -3.26 2.21 10.03
C LYS A 140 -1.76 2.17 10.32
N VAL A 141 -0.93 1.96 9.28
CA VAL A 141 0.53 1.94 9.42
C VAL A 141 1.04 3.26 9.99
N LYS A 142 0.62 4.40 9.41
CA LYS A 142 1.17 5.72 9.76
C LYS A 142 0.72 6.26 11.12
N TYR A 143 -0.54 6.04 11.48
CA TYR A 143 -1.16 6.72 12.62
C TYR A 143 -1.40 5.82 13.83
N GLU A 144 -1.44 4.49 13.64
CA GLU A 144 -1.79 3.56 14.72
C GLU A 144 -0.69 2.55 15.03
N TRP A 145 0.01 2.03 14.01
CA TRP A 145 0.97 0.94 14.19
C TRP A 145 2.41 1.42 14.33
N LEU A 146 2.81 2.47 13.59
CA LEU A 146 4.10 3.11 13.82
C LEU A 146 4.08 3.85 15.16
N ARG A 147 5.10 3.57 15.98
CA ARG A 147 5.30 4.22 17.27
C ARG A 147 6.26 5.41 17.15
N PRO A 148 6.18 6.41 18.05
CA PRO A 148 7.07 7.57 18.02
C PRO A 148 8.57 7.23 17.93
N GLU A 149 9.00 6.14 18.57
CA GLU A 149 10.38 5.67 18.58
C GLU A 149 10.88 5.29 17.18
N ALA A 150 9.98 4.90 16.27
CA ALA A 150 10.33 4.61 14.88
C ALA A 150 10.91 5.85 14.16
N TYR A 151 10.60 7.06 14.63
CA TYR A 151 11.06 8.32 14.03
C TYR A 151 12.41 8.82 14.60
N ALA A 152 13.14 7.98 15.36
CA ALA A 152 14.45 8.32 15.90
C ALA A 152 15.50 8.59 14.81
N ASP A 153 15.48 7.83 13.72
CA ASP A 153 16.30 8.04 12.53
C ASP A 153 15.71 7.29 11.32
N PHE A 154 16.21 7.57 10.11
CA PHE A 154 15.64 7.01 8.89
C PHE A 154 15.81 5.48 8.78
N LYS A 155 16.89 4.92 9.31
CA LYS A 155 17.12 3.47 9.32
C LYS A 155 16.14 2.78 10.27
N THR A 156 15.92 3.35 11.45
CA THR A 156 14.97 2.87 12.44
C THR A 156 13.54 2.93 11.88
N LEU A 157 13.17 4.02 11.20
CA LEU A 157 11.87 4.14 10.54
C LEU A 157 11.65 3.03 9.51
N LYS A 158 12.60 2.82 8.59
CA LYS A 158 12.50 1.75 7.59
C LYS A 158 12.34 0.37 8.22
N THR A 159 13.13 0.09 9.25
CA THR A 159 13.07 -1.20 9.97
C THR A 159 11.68 -1.40 10.58
N ALA A 160 11.12 -0.36 11.21
CA ALA A 160 9.78 -0.41 11.79
C ALA A 160 8.69 -0.57 10.73
N VAL A 161 8.80 0.12 9.59
CA VAL A 161 7.87 -0.02 8.47
C VAL A 161 7.89 -1.46 7.94
N TRP A 162 9.06 -2.01 7.61
CA TRP A 162 9.18 -3.40 7.17
C TRP A 162 8.65 -4.39 8.20
N HIS A 163 8.96 -4.18 9.48
CA HIS A 163 8.45 -5.01 10.57
C HIS A 163 6.92 -5.10 10.55
N ILE A 164 6.25 -3.97 10.32
CA ILE A 164 4.78 -3.92 10.23
C ILE A 164 4.30 -4.63 8.96
N LEU A 165 4.82 -4.24 7.79
CA LEU A 165 4.38 -4.75 6.49
C LEU A 165 4.52 -6.28 6.38
N ASP A 166 5.65 -6.84 6.82
CA ASP A 166 5.92 -8.29 6.79
C ASP A 166 4.99 -9.13 7.69
N ARG A 167 4.25 -8.46 8.58
CA ARG A 167 3.36 -9.07 9.57
C ARG A 167 1.89 -8.64 9.40
N VAL A 168 1.56 -7.93 8.33
CA VAL A 168 0.17 -7.72 7.92
C VAL A 168 -0.47 -9.07 7.62
N GLY A 169 -1.73 -9.25 8.03
CA GLY A 169 -2.45 -10.53 7.97
C GLY A 169 -2.09 -11.52 9.08
N ARG A 170 -1.13 -11.20 9.96
CA ARG A 170 -0.73 -12.05 11.10
C ARG A 170 -0.84 -11.33 12.44
N GLN A 171 -0.09 -10.23 12.60
CA GLN A 171 -0.10 -9.40 13.81
C GLN A 171 -0.84 -8.08 13.60
N PHE A 172 -0.81 -7.57 12.36
CA PHE A 172 -1.51 -6.36 11.98
C PHE A 172 -2.64 -6.72 11.02
N THR A 173 -3.88 -6.54 11.44
CA THR A 173 -5.06 -6.91 10.65
C THR A 173 -6.05 -5.76 10.63
N ILE A 174 -6.80 -5.65 9.54
CA ILE A 174 -7.87 -4.68 9.36
C ILE A 174 -9.14 -5.46 9.06
N GLN A 175 -10.17 -5.18 9.85
CA GLN A 175 -11.51 -5.66 9.58
C GLN A 175 -12.28 -4.54 8.88
N PHE A 176 -12.63 -4.77 7.62
CA PHE A 176 -13.52 -3.88 6.90
C PHE A 176 -14.96 -4.26 7.21
N ALA A 177 -15.82 -3.26 7.42
CA ALA A 177 -17.25 -3.50 7.53
C ALA A 177 -17.77 -4.14 6.24
N THR A 178 -18.57 -5.19 6.39
CA THR A 178 -19.27 -5.91 5.33
C THR A 178 -20.47 -5.13 4.83
#